data_AF-A0A9D0AAE7-F1
#
_entry.id   AF-A0A9D0AAE7-F1
#
_cell.length_a   1.000
_cell.length_b   1.000
_cell.length_c   1.000
_cell.angle_alpha   90.00
_cell.angle_beta   90.00
_cell.angle_gamma   90.00
#
_symmetry.space_group_name_H-M   'P 1'
#
loop_
_entity.id
_entity.type
_entity.pdbx_description
1 polymer ?
#
loop_
_entity_poly.entity_id
_entity_poly.type
_entity_poly.pdbx_seq_one_letter_code
_entity_poly.pdbx_strand_id
1 'polypeptide(L)'
;MKRSLPGVLLDKVSPPEGLLLLVLAVIIGGSTGFAAVFFIHLIAVIQNRSYTTISLLFPHLGVWSYLIVPVVGALLVGPLIAWFAREAKGHGVPEV
;
A
#
# COMPACT_ATOMS: atom_id res chain seq x y z
N MET A 1 -48.59 17.55 -11.20
CA MET A 1 -47.30 18.16 -11.61
C MET A 1 -46.79 17.44 -12.84
N LYS A 2 -46.78 18.10 -14.02
CA LYS A 2 -46.32 17.52 -15.29
C LYS A 2 -44.79 17.38 -15.25
N ARG A 3 -44.26 16.16 -15.23
CA ARG A 3 -42.82 15.90 -15.42
C ARG A 3 -42.42 16.43 -16.81
N SER A 4 -41.44 17.32 -16.85
CA SER A 4 -40.92 17.88 -18.10
C SER A 4 -40.22 16.78 -18.91
N LEU A 5 -40.55 16.68 -20.21
CA LEU A 5 -39.97 15.74 -21.19
C LEU A 5 -38.43 15.62 -21.14
N PRO A 6 -37.64 16.71 -20.96
CA PRO A 6 -36.18 16.58 -20.83
C PRO A 6 -35.72 15.80 -19.59
N GLY A 7 -36.46 15.83 -18.48
CA GLY A 7 -36.10 15.08 -17.27
C GLY A 7 -36.19 13.56 -17.45
N VAL A 8 -37.14 13.09 -18.26
CA VAL A 8 -37.34 11.65 -18.56
C VAL A 8 -36.26 11.11 -19.50
N LEU A 9 -35.72 11.96 -20.39
CA LEU A 9 -34.62 11.60 -21.28
C LEU A 9 -33.28 11.53 -20.54
N LEU A 10 -33.04 12.42 -19.57
CA LEU A 10 -31.86 12.35 -18.71
C LEU A 10 -31.89 11.10 -17.82
N ASP A 11 -33.05 10.72 -17.28
CA ASP A 11 -33.20 9.53 -16.42
C ASP A 11 -32.93 8.21 -17.17
N LYS A 12 -33.14 8.18 -18.50
CA LYS A 12 -32.80 7.04 -19.36
C LYS A 12 -31.30 6.93 -19.68
N VAL A 13 -30.57 8.04 -19.57
CA VAL A 13 -29.13 8.13 -19.90
C VAL A 13 -28.28 8.15 -18.63
N SER A 14 -28.86 8.40 -17.46
CA SER A 14 -28.21 8.22 -16.16
C SER A 14 -27.66 6.80 -16.06
N PRO A 15 -26.32 6.63 -15.96
CA PRO A 15 -25.75 5.31 -15.74
C PRO A 15 -26.32 4.73 -14.46
N PRO A 16 -26.64 3.43 -14.41
CA PRO A 16 -27.04 2.79 -13.17
C PRO A 16 -25.97 3.05 -12.11
N GLU A 17 -26.34 3.48 -10.91
CA GLU A 17 -25.40 3.72 -9.81
C GLU A 17 -24.49 2.49 -9.59
N GLY A 18 -25.03 1.30 -9.79
CA GLY A 18 -24.27 0.04 -9.76
C GLY A 18 -23.16 -0.09 -10.81
N LEU A 19 -23.31 0.49 -12.01
CA LEU A 19 -22.25 0.49 -13.02
C LEU A 19 -21.09 1.40 -12.60
N LEU A 20 -21.38 2.57 -12.01
CA LEU A 20 -20.35 3.47 -11.48
C LEU A 20 -19.59 2.80 -10.32
N LEU A 21 -20.31 2.19 -9.38
CA LEU A 21 -19.70 1.45 -8.27
C LEU A 21 -18.86 0.27 -8.76
N LEU A 22 -19.32 -0.47 -9.77
CA LEU A 22 -18.57 -1.58 -10.36
C LEU A 22 -17.27 -1.10 -11.00
N VAL A 23 -17.31 -0.04 -11.80
CA VAL A 23 -16.11 0.53 -12.43
C VAL A 23 -15.13 1.02 -11.37
N LEU A 24 -15.61 1.73 -10.35
CA LEU A 24 -14.78 2.17 -9.23
C LEU A 24 -14.17 0.99 -8.47
N ALA A 25 -14.95 -0.06 -8.19
CA ALA A 25 -14.46 -1.25 -7.51
C ALA A 25 -13.35 -1.95 -8.30
N VAL A 26 -13.47 -2.06 -9.62
CA VAL A 26 -12.44 -2.63 -10.50
C VAL A 26 -11.16 -1.77 -10.47
N ILE A 27 -11.29 -0.44 -10.53
CA ILE A 27 -10.14 0.48 -10.50
C ILE A 27 -9.43 0.43 -9.13
N ILE A 28 -10.19 0.49 -8.04
CA ILE A 28 -9.64 0.47 -6.67
C ILE A 28 -9.02 -0.89 -6.38
N GLY A 29 -9.73 -1.98 -6.65
CA GLY A 29 -9.22 -3.35 -6.46
C GLY A 29 -7.98 -3.63 -7.31
N GLY A 30 -7.99 -3.21 -8.59
CA GLY A 30 -6.83 -3.33 -9.46
C GLY A 30 -5.63 -2.55 -8.96
N SER A 31 -5.80 -1.27 -8.64
CA SER A 31 -4.69 -0.40 -8.19
C SER A 31 -4.10 -0.85 -6.86
N THR A 32 -4.94 -1.21 -5.88
CA THR A 32 -4.48 -1.74 -4.58
C THR A 32 -3.79 -3.09 -4.71
N GLY A 33 -4.30 -3.98 -5.59
CA GLY A 33 -3.65 -5.24 -5.90
C GLY A 33 -2.25 -5.06 -6.50
N PHE A 34 -2.10 -4.16 -7.47
CA PHE A 34 -0.78 -3.82 -8.02
C PHE A 34 0.16 -3.21 -6.98
N ALA A 35 -0.35 -2.32 -6.13
CA ALA A 35 0.44 -1.75 -5.03
C ALA A 35 0.95 -2.84 -4.08
N ALA A 36 0.11 -3.80 -3.71
CA ALA A 36 0.51 -4.92 -2.86
C ALA A 36 1.64 -5.76 -3.47
N VAL A 37 1.51 -6.15 -4.75
CA VAL A 37 2.56 -6.90 -5.47
C VAL A 37 3.87 -6.10 -5.53
N PHE A 38 3.78 -4.79 -5.78
CA PHE A 38 4.92 -3.90 -5.78
C PHE A 38 5.61 -3.86 -4.41
N PHE A 39 4.86 -3.70 -3.32
CA PHE A 39 5.43 -3.71 -1.96
C PHE A 39 6.11 -5.03 -1.62
N ILE A 40 5.54 -6.18 -2.01
CA ILE A 40 6.17 -7.49 -1.79
C ILE A 40 7.54 -7.55 -2.48
N HIS A 41 7.62 -7.11 -3.73
CA HIS A 41 8.90 -7.08 -4.46
C HIS A 41 9.88 -6.07 -3.85
N LEU A 42 9.40 -4.91 -3.43
CA LEU A 42 10.22 -3.89 -2.79
C LEU A 42 10.86 -4.41 -1.50
N ILE A 43 10.08 -5.10 -0.66
CA ILE A 43 10.59 -5.73 0.57
C ILE A 43 11.66 -6.77 0.24
N ALA A 44 11.41 -7.65 -0.72
CA ALA A 44 12.37 -8.67 -1.14
C ALA A 44 13.68 -8.05 -1.67
N VAL A 45 13.60 -6.98 -2.45
CA VAL A 45 14.77 -6.26 -2.97
C VAL A 45 15.56 -5.61 -1.83
N ILE A 46 14.89 -4.87 -0.93
CA ILE A 46 15.54 -4.22 0.20
C ILE A 46 16.22 -5.27 1.09
N GLN A 47 15.53 -6.38 1.38
CA GLN A 47 16.06 -7.47 2.17
C GLN A 47 17.33 -8.07 1.53
N ASN A 48 17.25 -8.50 0.27
CA ASN A 48 18.38 -9.10 -0.43
C ASN A 48 19.57 -8.13 -0.52
N ARG A 49 19.32 -6.87 -0.86
CA ARG A 49 20.37 -5.84 -0.96
C ARG A 49 21.01 -5.56 0.39
N SER A 50 20.21 -5.43 1.44
CA SER A 50 20.71 -5.14 2.80
C SER A 50 21.61 -6.28 3.29
N TYR A 51 21.15 -7.52 3.22
CA TYR A 51 21.95 -8.67 3.68
C TYR A 51 23.19 -8.89 2.83
N THR A 52 23.08 -8.83 1.49
CA THR A 52 24.26 -8.98 0.61
C THR A 52 25.30 -7.90 0.90
N THR A 53 24.88 -6.64 1.06
CA THR A 53 25.79 -5.52 1.32
C THR A 53 26.48 -5.67 2.67
N ILE A 54 25.75 -6.03 3.73
CA ILE A 54 26.34 -6.24 5.06
C ILE A 54 27.29 -7.43 5.08
N SER A 55 26.95 -8.54 4.41
CA SER A 55 27.84 -9.70 4.30
C SER A 55 29.14 -9.38 3.54
N LEU A 56 29.09 -8.52 2.52
CA LEU A 56 30.28 -8.09 1.77
C LEU A 56 31.15 -7.10 2.53
N LEU A 57 30.54 -6.10 3.18
CA LEU A 57 31.28 -5.07 3.91
C LEU A 57 31.81 -5.56 5.26
N PHE A 58 31.07 -6.45 5.92
CA PHE A 58 31.37 -6.92 7.27
C PHE A 58 31.23 -8.45 7.37
N PRO A 59 32.09 -9.22 6.69
CA PRO A 59 32.01 -10.69 6.67
C PRO A 59 32.14 -11.30 8.07
N HIS A 60 32.84 -10.64 8.98
CA HIS A 60 33.01 -11.07 10.37
C HIS A 60 31.73 -11.00 11.23
N LEU A 61 30.69 -10.27 10.79
CA LEU A 61 29.43 -10.20 11.54
C LEU A 61 28.67 -11.53 11.51
N GLY A 62 28.77 -12.31 10.42
CA GLY A 62 28.10 -13.60 10.31
C GLY A 62 26.65 -13.54 10.79
N VAL A 63 26.33 -14.31 11.84
CA VAL A 63 24.99 -14.38 12.46
C VAL A 63 24.48 -13.03 12.98
N TRP A 64 25.36 -12.11 13.39
CA TRP A 64 24.96 -10.79 13.90
C TRP A 64 24.28 -9.91 12.85
N SER A 65 24.45 -10.18 11.55
CA SER A 65 23.76 -9.44 10.50
C SER A 65 22.24 -9.57 10.60
N TYR A 66 21.73 -10.71 11.08
CA TYR A 66 20.29 -10.94 11.29
C TYR A 66 19.70 -10.06 12.39
N LEU A 67 20.53 -9.52 13.29
CA LEU A 67 20.10 -8.57 14.31
C LEU A 67 20.30 -7.13 13.84
N ILE A 68 21.48 -6.82 13.29
CA ILE A 68 21.86 -5.44 12.95
C ILE A 68 21.00 -4.89 11.82
N VAL A 69 20.75 -5.67 10.77
CA VAL A 69 19.94 -5.23 9.62
C VAL A 69 18.53 -4.79 10.05
N PRO A 70 17.73 -5.59 10.76
CA PRO A 70 16.42 -5.15 11.21
C PRO A 70 16.47 -4.03 12.25
N VAL A 71 17.49 -3.98 13.12
CA VAL A 71 17.65 -2.87 14.08
C VAL A 71 17.86 -1.55 13.36
N VAL A 72 18.73 -1.50 12.34
CA VAL A 72 18.94 -0.30 11.53
C VAL A 72 17.66 0.06 10.76
N GLY A 73 16.98 -0.93 10.18
CA GLY A 73 15.69 -0.72 9.52
C GLY A 73 14.65 -0.09 10.47
N ALA A 74 14.53 -0.61 11.69
CA ALA A 74 13.64 -0.09 12.72
C ALA A 74 14.05 1.31 13.20
N LEU A 75 15.34 1.61 13.30
CA LEU A 75 15.82 2.92 13.72
C LEU A 75 15.56 4.01 12.67
N LEU A 76 15.54 3.63 11.38
CA LEU A 76 15.19 4.55 10.29
C LEU A 76 13.67 4.74 10.17
N VAL A 77 12.92 3.63 10.14
CA VAL A 77 11.47 3.67 9.87
C VAL A 77 10.66 4.00 11.13
N GLY A 78 11.15 3.65 12.32
CA GLY A 78 10.47 3.89 13.60
C GLY A 78 10.15 5.37 13.85
N PRO A 79 11.13 6.29 13.80
CA PRO A 79 10.89 7.73 13.93
C PRO A 79 10.01 8.29 12.82
N LEU A 80 10.15 7.78 11.59
CA LEU A 80 9.31 8.17 10.46
C LEU A 80 7.83 7.90 10.76
N ILE A 81 7.50 6.69 11.22
CA ILE A 81 6.13 6.32 11.61
C ILE A 81 5.69 7.14 12.83
N ALA A 82 6.55 7.26 13.85
CA ALA A 82 6.20 7.93 15.11
C ALA A 82 5.88 9.42 14.94
N TRP A 83 6.52 10.11 13.99
CA TRP A 83 6.33 11.55 13.79
C TRP A 83 5.41 11.90 12.63
N PHE A 84 5.40 11.13 11.53
CA PHE A 84 4.68 11.50 10.31
C PHE A 84 3.45 10.64 10.03
N ALA A 85 3.40 9.40 10.50
CA ALA A 85 2.35 8.45 10.13
C ALA A 85 1.92 7.58 11.32
N ARG A 86 1.49 8.22 12.43
CA ARG A 86 1.08 7.51 13.66
C ARG A 86 -0.08 6.55 13.45
N GLU A 87 -0.94 6.82 12.47
CA GLU A 87 -2.06 5.96 12.07
C GLU A 87 -1.62 4.70 11.33
N ALA A 88 -0.42 4.69 10.72
CA ALA A 88 0.16 3.52 10.08
C ALA A 88 0.81 2.56 11.08
N LYS A 89 0.67 2.81 12.39
CA LYS A 89 1.23 1.96 13.43
C LYS A 89 0.33 0.73 13.63
N GLY A 90 0.95 -0.45 13.60
CA GLY A 90 0.25 -1.70 13.89
C GLY A 90 -0.23 -2.36 12.61
N HIS A 91 -1.37 -3.06 12.68
CA HIS A 91 -1.84 -3.91 11.60
C HIS A 91 -2.69 -3.16 10.56
N GLY A 92 -3.12 -1.93 10.84
CA GLY A 92 -3.83 -1.07 9.88
C GLY A 92 -5.26 -1.51 9.57
N VAL A 93 -5.78 -2.56 10.24
CA VAL A 93 -7.14 -3.09 10.05
C VAL A 93 -8.19 -2.43 10.96
N PRO A 94 -7.88 -2.02 12.22
CA PRO A 94 -8.81 -1.31 13.10
C PRO A 94 -9.08 0.12 12.66
N GLU A 95 -8.16 0.67 11.86
CA GLU A 95 -8.19 2.05 11.41
C GLU A 95 -8.94 2.24 10.08
N VAL A 96 -9.41 1.16 9.44
CA VAL A 96 -10.19 1.18 8.17
C VAL A 96 -11.67 0.91 8.36
#